data_AF-A0A4R0DZF5-F1
#
_entry.id   AF-A0A4R0DZF5-F1
#
_cell.length_a   1.000
_cell.length_b   1.000
_cell.length_c   1.000
_cell.angle_alpha   90.00
_cell.angle_beta   90.00
_cell.angle_gamma   90.00
#
_symmetry.space_group_name_H-M   'P 1'
#
loop_
_entity.id
_entity.type
_entity.pdbx_description
1 polymer ?
#
loop_
_entity_poly.entity_id
_entity_poly.type
_entity_poly.pdbx_seq_one_letter_code
_entity_poly.pdbx_strand_id
1 'polypeptide(L)'
;MNAQATALLKRLCQLKAERLPFENSWKQAYKYGCPERQQSFQDSTNSGLEQERKQARAELFDSTACESIQLLTSSIYSGTTNPTSKWFQALPSGLGSPIQLTEGEKWLEEVTDFMFRNIHSSNFDSIASDFLSDLVVARMGCTLR
;
A
#
# COMPACT_ATOMS: atom_id res chain seq x y z
N MET A 1 8.27 11.24 -33.96
CA MET A 1 8.23 10.63 -32.60
C MET A 1 7.82 11.70 -31.61
N ASN A 2 6.81 11.45 -30.78
CA ASN A 2 6.22 12.44 -29.87
C ASN A 2 7.26 12.91 -28.84
N ALA A 3 7.58 14.20 -28.80
CA ALA A 3 8.59 14.77 -27.88
C ALA A 3 8.30 14.44 -26.41
N GLN A 4 7.02 14.35 -26.05
CA GLN A 4 6.57 13.92 -24.72
C GLN A 4 6.92 12.47 -24.40
N ALA A 5 6.81 11.56 -25.37
CA ALA A 5 7.17 10.16 -25.19
C ALA A 5 8.67 10.00 -24.92
N THR A 6 9.52 10.73 -25.64
CA THR A 6 10.97 10.73 -25.42
C THR A 6 11.34 11.28 -24.04
N ALA A 7 10.66 12.32 -23.57
CA ALA A 7 10.86 12.88 -22.24
C ALA A 7 10.46 11.89 -21.12
N LEU A 8 9.32 11.20 -21.27
CA LEU A 8 8.87 10.18 -20.33
C LEU A 8 9.83 8.98 -20.27
N LEU A 9 10.32 8.50 -21.41
CA LEU A 9 11.31 7.43 -21.46
C LEU A 9 12.61 7.82 -20.76
N LYS A 10 13.12 9.03 -21.01
CA LYS A 10 14.32 9.53 -20.33
C LYS A 10 14.14 9.59 -18.81
N ARG A 11 12.99 10.09 -18.33
CA ARG A 11 12.67 10.14 -16.90
C ARG A 11 12.56 8.74 -16.30
N LEU A 12 11.91 7.81 -16.99
CA LEU A 12 11.78 6.42 -16.55
C LEU A 12 13.16 5.76 -16.42
N CYS A 13 14.05 5.93 -17.41
CA CYS A 13 15.41 5.40 -17.34
C CYS A 13 16.20 5.95 -16.15
N GLN A 14 16.08 7.26 -15.88
CA GLN A 14 16.72 7.87 -14.71
C GLN A 14 16.20 7.28 -13.40
N LEU A 15 14.87 7.17 -13.25
CA LEU A 15 14.25 6.60 -12.05
C LEU A 15 14.62 5.11 -11.85
N LYS A 16 14.75 4.34 -12.94
CA LYS A 16 15.25 2.96 -12.86
C LYS A 16 16.70 2.90 -12.35
N ALA A 17 17.56 3.80 -12.80
CA ALA A 17 18.94 3.88 -12.34
C ALA A 17 19.03 4.25 -10.85
N GLU A 18 18.18 5.17 -10.39
CA GLU A 18 18.08 5.55 -8.97
C GLU A 18 17.52 4.42 -8.09
N ARG A 19 16.63 3.58 -8.64
CA ARG A 19 16.05 2.42 -7.95
C ARG A 19 17.02 1.24 -7.81
N LEU A 20 17.87 1.02 -8.81
CA LEU A 20 18.75 -0.16 -8.94
C LEU A 20 19.51 -0.55 -7.64
N PRO A 21 20.08 0.38 -6.85
CA PRO A 21 20.80 0.02 -5.63
C PRO A 21 19.92 -0.64 -4.55
N PHE A 22 18.61 -0.37 -4.55
CA PHE A 22 17.68 -0.87 -3.54
C PHE A 22 17.04 -2.22 -3.89
N GLU A 23 17.04 -2.59 -5.17
CA GLU A 23 16.33 -3.79 -5.67
C GLU A 23 16.80 -5.08 -4.99
N ASN A 24 18.10 -5.23 -4.76
CA ASN A 24 18.64 -6.41 -4.09
C ASN A 24 18.21 -6.48 -2.61
N SER A 25 18.24 -5.36 -1.89
CA SER A 25 17.77 -5.30 -0.50
C SER A 25 16.29 -5.64 -0.39
N TRP A 26 15.47 -5.15 -1.30
CA TRP A 26 14.04 -5.51 -1.35
C TRP A 26 13.83 -6.97 -1.68
N LYS A 27 14.55 -7.53 -2.66
CA LYS A 27 14.47 -8.96 -3.00
C LYS A 27 14.76 -9.84 -1.78
N GLN A 28 15.78 -9.50 -0.99
CA GLN A 28 16.08 -10.22 0.25
C GLN A 28 15.00 -10.04 1.32
N ALA A 29 14.50 -8.82 1.51
CA ALA A 29 13.43 -8.56 2.47
C ALA A 29 12.16 -9.37 2.16
N TYR A 30 11.75 -9.43 0.89
CA TYR A 30 10.65 -10.29 0.46
C TYR A 30 10.95 -11.77 0.64
N LYS A 31 12.16 -12.22 0.27
CA LYS A 31 12.56 -13.64 0.39
C LYS A 31 12.41 -14.18 1.82
N TYR A 32 12.73 -13.39 2.83
CA TYR A 32 12.66 -13.84 4.23
C TYR A 32 11.41 -13.37 4.99
N GLY A 33 10.75 -12.31 4.53
CA GLY A 33 9.62 -11.71 5.22
C GLY A 33 8.26 -12.05 4.63
N CYS A 34 8.14 -12.09 3.30
CA CYS A 34 6.86 -12.29 2.62
C CYS A 34 7.10 -12.80 1.19
N PRO A 35 7.52 -14.07 1.01
CA PRO A 35 7.96 -14.61 -0.28
C PRO A 35 6.89 -14.47 -1.37
N GLU A 36 5.62 -14.72 -1.03
CA GLU A 36 4.48 -14.62 -1.93
C GLU A 36 4.28 -13.23 -2.55
N ARG A 37 4.85 -12.18 -1.94
CA ARG A 37 4.74 -10.80 -2.43
C ARG A 37 5.96 -10.30 -3.20
N GLN A 38 6.96 -11.15 -3.43
CA GLN A 38 8.18 -10.74 -4.13
C GLN A 38 7.86 -10.10 -5.48
N GLN A 39 8.40 -8.91 -5.72
CA GLN A 39 8.15 -8.12 -6.94
C GLN A 39 9.20 -8.41 -8.02
N SER A 40 8.80 -8.28 -9.29
CA SER A 40 9.75 -8.28 -10.42
C SER A 40 10.18 -6.85 -10.71
N PHE A 41 11.50 -6.64 -10.79
CA PHE A 41 12.08 -5.36 -11.17
C PHE A 41 12.59 -5.32 -12.61
N GLN A 42 12.52 -6.46 -13.32
CA GLN A 42 12.98 -6.60 -14.71
C GLN A 42 11.81 -6.52 -15.71
N ASP A 43 12.09 -5.94 -16.89
CA ASP A 43 11.10 -5.74 -17.95
C ASP A 43 10.73 -7.04 -18.72
N SER A 44 11.42 -8.15 -18.49
CA SER A 44 11.17 -9.41 -19.18
C SER A 44 10.11 -10.25 -18.46
N THR A 45 9.03 -10.55 -19.19
CA THR A 45 7.98 -11.56 -18.95
C THR A 45 8.09 -12.34 -17.63
N ASN A 46 7.12 -12.08 -16.74
CA ASN A 46 6.84 -12.68 -15.42
C ASN A 46 6.88 -14.22 -15.27
N SER A 47 7.37 -14.99 -16.24
CA SER A 47 7.34 -16.46 -16.23
C SER A 47 8.21 -17.10 -15.14
N GLY A 48 9.22 -16.39 -14.62
CA GLY A 48 10.08 -16.89 -13.53
C GLY A 48 9.64 -16.52 -12.12
N LEU A 49 8.85 -15.44 -11.96
CA LEU A 49 8.58 -14.85 -10.65
C LEU A 49 7.80 -15.82 -9.74
N GLU A 50 6.78 -16.48 -10.27
CA GLU A 50 5.98 -17.43 -9.50
C GLU A 50 6.82 -18.62 -9.01
N GLN A 51 7.76 -19.09 -9.84
CA GLN A 51 8.67 -20.15 -9.45
C GLN A 51 9.66 -19.67 -8.37
N GLU A 52 10.19 -18.45 -8.48
CA GLU A 52 11.04 -17.84 -7.46
C GLU A 52 10.31 -17.73 -6.12
N ARG A 53 9.04 -17.29 -6.11
CA ARG A 53 8.22 -17.20 -4.89
C ARG A 53 8.04 -18.56 -4.22
N LYS A 54 7.75 -19.60 -5.01
CA LYS A 54 7.61 -20.97 -4.51
C LYS A 54 8.91 -21.51 -3.93
N GLN A 55 10.04 -21.26 -4.60
CA GLN A 55 11.35 -21.66 -4.12
C GLN A 55 11.73 -20.92 -2.83
N ALA A 56 11.56 -19.60 -2.78
CA ALA A 56 11.80 -18.81 -1.59
C ALA A 56 10.95 -19.28 -0.41
N ARG A 57 9.68 -19.65 -0.65
CA ARG A 57 8.81 -20.23 0.38
C ARG A 57 9.28 -21.61 0.84
N ALA A 58 9.79 -22.44 -0.05
CA ALA A 58 10.32 -23.77 0.28
C ALA A 58 11.68 -23.72 1.02
N GLU A 59 12.49 -22.70 0.74
CA GLU A 59 13.77 -22.44 1.41
C GLU A 59 13.61 -21.75 2.78
N LEU A 60 12.39 -21.35 3.15
CA LEU A 60 12.13 -20.66 4.41
C LEU A 60 12.09 -21.66 5.57
N PHE A 61 13.13 -21.65 6.41
CA PHE A 61 13.24 -22.54 7.57
C PHE A 61 12.58 -22.00 8.84
N ASP A 62 12.40 -20.67 8.94
CA ASP A 62 11.83 -19.98 10.11
C ASP A 62 10.71 -19.03 9.66
N SER A 63 9.52 -19.16 10.27
CA SER A 63 8.34 -18.34 9.99
C SER A 63 8.24 -17.09 10.86
N THR A 64 9.11 -16.92 11.87
CA THR A 64 9.02 -15.83 12.85
C THR A 64 8.93 -14.45 12.20
N ALA A 65 9.73 -14.21 11.16
CA ALA A 65 9.71 -12.95 10.41
C ALA A 65 8.38 -12.74 9.68
N CYS A 66 7.87 -13.76 8.99
CA CYS A 66 6.59 -13.70 8.27
C CYS A 66 5.41 -13.42 9.22
N GLU A 67 5.37 -14.12 10.36
CA GLU A 67 4.33 -13.93 11.37
C GLU A 67 4.39 -12.54 11.99
N SER A 68 5.59 -12.05 12.29
CA SER A 68 5.79 -10.68 12.82
C SER A 68 5.32 -9.61 11.84
N ILE A 69 5.56 -9.80 10.54
CA ILE A 69 5.11 -8.89 9.48
C ILE A 69 3.58 -8.89 9.40
N GLN A 70 2.95 -10.06 9.39
CA GLN A 70 1.48 -10.17 9.37
C GLN A 70 0.83 -9.52 10.60
N LEU A 71 1.42 -9.70 11.78
CA LEU A 71 0.96 -9.08 13.02
C LEU A 71 1.07 -7.56 12.98
N LEU A 72 2.22 -7.04 12.49
CA LEU A 72 2.45 -5.61 12.36
C LEU A 72 1.49 -4.97 11.35
N THR A 73 1.32 -5.60 10.17
CA THR A 73 0.35 -5.16 9.16
C THR A 73 -1.05 -5.09 9.75
N SER A 74 -1.48 -6.13 10.47
CA SER A 74 -2.82 -6.18 11.08
C SER A 74 -3.01 -5.07 12.12
N SER A 75 -1.97 -4.79 12.89
CA SER A 75 -1.96 -3.73 13.90
C SER A 75 -2.06 -2.34 13.26
N ILE A 76 -1.31 -2.07 12.19
CA ILE A 76 -1.38 -0.81 11.44
C ILE A 76 -2.76 -0.66 10.79
N TYR A 77 -3.24 -1.71 10.12
CA TYR A 77 -4.53 -1.69 9.43
C TYR A 77 -5.69 -1.40 10.39
N SER A 78 -5.73 -2.10 11.53
CA SER A 78 -6.72 -1.90 12.59
C SER A 78 -6.67 -0.48 13.18
N GLY A 79 -5.46 0.07 13.34
CA GLY A 79 -5.26 1.41 13.91
C GLY A 79 -5.46 2.58 12.94
N THR A 80 -5.55 2.33 11.62
CA THR A 80 -5.57 3.41 10.61
C THR A 80 -6.85 3.43 9.79
N THR A 81 -7.21 2.33 9.13
CA THR A 81 -8.31 2.28 8.15
C THR A 81 -9.23 1.09 8.38
N ASN A 82 -9.68 0.93 9.63
CA ASN A 82 -10.63 -0.11 10.01
C ASN A 82 -12.00 0.11 9.34
N PRO A 83 -12.62 -0.90 8.69
CA PRO A 83 -13.96 -0.80 8.08
C PRO A 83 -15.12 -0.61 9.07
N THR A 84 -14.86 -0.83 10.36
CA THR A 84 -15.88 -0.78 11.43
C THR A 84 -16.04 0.62 12.01
N SER A 85 -15.01 1.46 11.93
CA SER A 85 -14.99 2.75 12.63
C SER A 85 -14.50 3.85 11.71
N LYS A 86 -15.26 4.95 11.63
CA LYS A 86 -14.91 6.11 10.82
C LYS A 86 -13.61 6.72 11.36
N TRP A 87 -12.60 6.77 10.50
CA TRP A 87 -11.23 7.18 10.83
C TRP A 87 -10.88 8.59 10.32
N PHE A 88 -11.86 9.33 9.81
CA PHE A 88 -11.71 10.72 9.36
C PHE A 88 -12.98 11.54 9.62
N GLN A 89 -12.81 12.85 9.80
CA GLN A 89 -13.91 13.79 9.96
C GLN A 89 -13.55 15.09 9.24
N ALA A 90 -14.56 15.76 8.66
CA ALA A 90 -14.42 17.10 8.12
C ALA A 90 -14.96 18.10 9.15
N LEU A 91 -14.16 19.12 9.45
CA LEU A 91 -14.51 20.19 10.39
C LEU A 91 -14.50 21.54 9.67
N PRO A 92 -15.49 22.42 9.93
CA PRO A 92 -15.45 23.79 9.45
C PRO A 92 -14.22 24.53 10.01
N SER A 93 -13.52 25.27 9.16
CA SER A 93 -12.42 26.12 9.62
C SER A 93 -12.92 27.41 10.25
N GLY A 94 -12.38 27.80 11.41
CA GLY A 94 -12.60 29.13 12.00
C GLY A 94 -13.82 29.29 12.91
N LEU A 95 -14.56 28.22 13.21
CA LEU A 95 -15.63 28.23 14.19
C LEU A 95 -15.10 27.74 15.55
N GLY A 96 -15.17 28.59 16.58
CA GLY A 96 -14.94 28.15 17.95
C GLY A 96 -16.00 27.12 18.32
N SER A 97 -15.59 26.01 18.93
CA SER A 97 -16.44 24.84 19.26
C SER A 97 -17.84 25.25 19.76
N PRO A 98 -18.87 25.19 18.90
CA PRO A 98 -20.22 25.55 19.32
C PRO A 98 -20.79 24.43 20.20
N ILE A 99 -21.72 24.78 21.10
CA ILE A 99 -22.41 23.82 21.99
C ILE A 99 -23.37 22.91 21.19
N GLN A 100 -23.71 23.27 19.94
CA GLN A 100 -24.61 22.52 19.05
C GLN A 100 -24.04 22.45 17.64
N LEU A 101 -24.18 21.28 17.00
CA LEU A 101 -23.83 21.09 15.60
C LEU A 101 -24.62 22.06 14.71
N THR A 102 -23.90 22.93 14.03
CA THR A 102 -24.42 23.79 12.96
C THR A 102 -24.94 22.93 11.80
N GLU A 103 -25.85 23.46 10.99
CA GLU A 103 -26.36 22.78 9.79
C GLU A 103 -25.22 22.37 8.83
N GLY A 104 -24.17 23.19 8.74
CA GLY A 104 -22.98 22.87 7.97
C GLY A 104 -22.19 21.66 8.48
N GLU A 105 -22.09 21.48 9.80
CA GLU A 105 -21.42 20.31 10.39
C GLU A 105 -22.21 19.03 10.14
N LYS A 106 -23.55 19.08 10.16
CA LYS A 106 -24.40 17.94 9.81
C LYS A 106 -24.20 17.51 8.36
N TRP A 107 -24.16 18.48 7.44
CA TRP A 107 -23.89 18.18 6.03
C TRP A 107 -22.49 17.58 5.82
N LEU A 108 -21.48 18.07 6.53
CA LEU A 108 -20.13 17.49 6.48
C LEU A 108 -20.11 16.05 7.03
N GLU A 109 -20.88 15.76 8.08
CA GLU A 109 -21.03 14.41 8.60
C GLU A 109 -21.64 13.47 7.56
N GLU A 110 -22.71 13.88 6.88
CA GLU A 110 -23.34 13.11 5.79
C GLU A 110 -22.36 12.83 4.63
N VAL A 111 -21.58 13.84 4.23
CA VAL A 111 -20.57 13.70 3.17
C VAL A 111 -19.46 12.72 3.59
N THR A 112 -18.98 12.81 4.84
CA THR A 112 -17.96 11.88 5.35
C THR A 112 -18.48 10.45 5.48
N ASP A 113 -19.74 10.25 5.87
CA ASP A 113 -20.40 8.94 5.86
C ASP A 113 -20.50 8.36 4.46
N PHE A 114 -20.90 9.19 3.50
CA PHE A 114 -20.96 8.78 2.10
C PHE A 114 -19.57 8.36 1.60
N MET A 115 -18.53 9.16 1.85
CA MET A 115 -17.16 8.80 1.46
C MET A 115 -16.70 7.50 2.12
N PHE A 116 -16.94 7.33 3.43
CA PHE A 116 -16.53 6.13 4.17
C PHE A 116 -17.15 4.87 3.58
N ARG A 117 -18.46 4.90 3.29
CA ARG A 117 -19.15 3.77 2.63
C ARG A 117 -18.60 3.47 1.24
N ASN A 118 -18.31 4.50 0.45
CA ASN A 118 -17.77 4.32 -0.89
C ASN A 118 -16.37 3.70 -0.86
N ILE A 119 -15.51 4.12 0.06
CA ILE A 119 -14.16 3.56 0.25
C ILE A 119 -14.28 2.05 0.50
N HIS A 120 -15.06 1.62 1.50
CA HIS A 120 -15.22 0.20 1.82
C HIS A 120 -15.97 -0.59 0.74
N SER A 121 -16.81 0.06 -0.08
CA SER A 121 -17.44 -0.59 -1.24
C SER A 121 -16.49 -0.81 -2.43
N SER A 122 -15.36 -0.11 -2.48
CA SER A 122 -14.45 -0.09 -3.63
C SER A 122 -13.34 -1.16 -3.59
N ASN A 123 -13.50 -2.19 -2.76
CA ASN A 123 -12.46 -3.20 -2.47
C ASN A 123 -11.18 -2.61 -1.86
N PHE A 124 -11.28 -1.43 -1.25
CA PHE A 124 -10.16 -0.75 -0.58
C PHE A 124 -9.52 -1.64 0.49
N ASP A 125 -10.32 -2.36 1.27
CA ASP A 125 -9.85 -3.13 2.43
C ASP A 125 -8.79 -4.18 2.08
N SER A 126 -8.99 -4.89 0.96
CA SER A 126 -8.03 -5.90 0.50
C SER A 126 -6.74 -5.24 -0.03
N ILE A 127 -6.89 -4.16 -0.80
CA ILE A 127 -5.76 -3.43 -1.39
C ILE A 127 -4.93 -2.75 -0.29
N ALA A 128 -5.57 -2.20 0.74
CA ALA A 128 -4.91 -1.54 1.85
C ALA A 128 -4.08 -2.53 2.68
N SER A 129 -4.62 -3.71 3.00
CA SER A 129 -3.85 -4.78 3.66
C SER A 129 -2.66 -5.22 2.82
N ASP A 130 -2.85 -5.35 1.50
CA ASP A 130 -1.78 -5.70 0.57
C ASP A 130 -0.68 -4.63 0.55
N PHE A 131 -1.08 -3.37 0.39
CA PHE A 131 -0.17 -2.22 0.37
C PHE A 131 0.63 -2.11 1.67
N LEU A 132 -0.03 -2.27 2.82
CA LEU A 132 0.63 -2.21 4.13
C LEU A 132 1.65 -3.35 4.30
N SER A 133 1.36 -4.55 3.79
CA SER A 133 2.31 -5.66 3.81
C SER A 133 3.58 -5.33 3.01
N ASP A 134 3.44 -4.78 1.80
CA ASP A 134 4.59 -4.32 1.01
C ASP A 134 5.38 -3.21 1.71
N LEU A 135 4.66 -2.27 2.33
CA LEU A 135 5.27 -1.17 3.08
C LEU A 135 6.08 -1.67 4.28
N VAL A 136 5.56 -2.65 5.03
CA VAL A 136 6.25 -3.24 6.19
C VAL A 136 7.50 -4.01 5.75
N VAL A 137 7.40 -4.78 4.66
CA VAL A 137 8.49 -5.63 4.17
C VAL A 137 9.62 -4.82 3.54
N ALA A 138 9.29 -3.98 2.57
CA ALA A 138 10.27 -3.35 1.68
C ALA A 138 10.35 -1.82 1.84
N ARG A 139 9.52 -1.21 2.71
CA ARG A 139 9.35 0.25 2.85
C ARG A 139 8.88 0.93 1.57
N MET A 140 8.35 0.13 0.63
CA MET A 140 7.83 0.56 -0.65
C MET A 140 6.53 -0.19 -0.87
N GLY A 141 5.46 0.52 -1.17
CA GLY A 141 4.20 -0.06 -1.64
C GLY A 141 3.82 0.59 -2.96
N CYS A 142 3.50 -0.22 -3.96
CA CYS A 142 2.91 0.24 -5.21
C CYS A 142 1.82 -0.75 -5.60
N THR A 143 0.57 -0.34 -5.45
CA THR A 143 -0.59 -1.12 -5.85
C THR A 143 -1.19 -0.47 -7.09
N LEU A 144 -0.94 -1.07 -8.26
CA LEU A 144 -1.68 -0.78 -9.49
C LEU A 144 -2.47 -2.05 -9.81
N ARG A 145 -3.78 -1.98 -9.59
CA ARG A 145 -4.75 -2.95 -10.13
C ARG A 145 -5.67 -2.21 -11.08
#